data_AF-A0A7K0A2I6-F1
#
_entry.id   AF-A0A7K0A2I6-F1
#
_cell.length_a   1.000
_cell.length_b   1.000
_cell.length_c   1.000
_cell.angle_alpha   90.00
_cell.angle_beta   90.00
_cell.angle_gamma   90.00
#
_symmetry.space_group_name_H-M   'P 1'
#
loop_
_entity.id
_entity.type
_entity.pdbx_description
1 polymer ?
#
loop_
_entity_poly.entity_id
_entity_poly.type
_entity_poly.pdbx_seq_one_letter_code
_entity_poly.pdbx_strand_id
1 'polypeptide(L)'
;MNLWFRLHMEGLENIPRRGPAIIAFNHIAYLDPFLSALAVDRVGRRPRFLGKSELFEDKRIAWILRGAKQIEVKRGTREAPMALDNAVKALKDGEIIVVFPEGTITNDPDLNMMQPKTGTARLALLSAVPVIPGAVWGTQNVWPKAHRKHWWPPRQDLLLRIGEPMSITGDPHTRQDWQRVGKEIVHEISTLVASLRPIVPDRRRSKKAA
;
A
#
# COMPACT_ATOMS: atom_id res chain seq x y z
N MET A 1 23.18 2.61 -3.41
CA MET A 1 21.81 2.76 -3.97
C MET A 1 21.49 4.20 -4.44
N ASN A 2 22.50 5.05 -4.69
CA ASN A 2 22.33 6.51 -4.92
C ASN A 2 22.33 6.96 -6.40
N LEU A 3 22.39 6.04 -7.36
CA LEU A 3 22.57 6.43 -8.77
C LEU A 3 21.24 6.72 -9.49
N TRP A 4 20.11 6.21 -9.00
CA TRP A 4 18.83 6.22 -9.72
C TRP A 4 17.69 6.93 -8.99
N PHE A 5 17.62 6.81 -7.65
CA PHE A 5 16.57 7.39 -6.81
C PHE A 5 17.14 8.07 -5.58
N ARG A 6 16.48 9.15 -5.13
CA ARG A 6 16.66 9.73 -3.80
C ARG A 6 15.46 9.36 -2.96
N LEU A 7 15.68 8.52 -1.96
CA LEU A 7 14.63 8.01 -1.09
C LEU A 7 14.55 8.90 0.14
N HIS A 8 13.36 9.45 0.39
CA HIS A 8 13.04 10.21 1.59
C HIS A 8 11.97 9.43 2.33
N MET A 9 12.32 8.89 3.50
CA MET A 9 11.43 8.07 4.31
C MET A 9 11.36 8.64 5.71
N GLU A 10 10.15 8.92 6.17
CA GLU A 10 9.87 9.51 7.49
C GLU A 10 8.84 8.67 8.25
N GLY A 11 8.87 8.72 9.58
CA GLY A 11 7.93 8.02 10.46
C GLY A 11 8.17 6.51 10.56
N LEU A 12 9.32 5.99 10.12
CA LEU A 12 9.60 4.55 10.16
C LEU A 12 9.55 3.98 11.59
N GLU A 13 9.81 4.82 12.60
CA GLU A 13 9.67 4.53 14.02
C GLU A 13 8.25 4.09 14.42
N ASN A 14 7.22 4.48 13.67
CA ASN A 14 5.83 4.08 13.91
C ASN A 14 5.54 2.65 13.45
N ILE A 15 6.42 2.04 12.65
CA ILE A 15 6.30 0.63 12.27
C ILE A 15 6.84 -0.24 13.42
N PRO A 16 6.01 -1.14 13.99
CA PRO A 16 6.45 -1.96 15.11
C PRO A 16 7.53 -2.96 14.67
N ARG A 17 8.64 -2.97 15.44
CA ARG A 17 9.75 -3.92 15.23
C ARG A 17 9.40 -5.37 15.59
N ARG A 18 8.28 -5.61 16.28
CA ARG A 18 7.77 -6.93 16.68
C ARG A 18 6.25 -6.88 16.78
N GLY A 19 5.61 -8.02 16.61
CA GLY A 19 4.15 -8.13 16.64
C GLY A 19 3.47 -7.65 15.36
N PRO A 20 2.15 -7.81 15.27
CA PRO A 20 1.43 -7.57 14.04
C PRO A 20 1.02 -6.13 13.84
N ALA A 21 0.95 -5.74 12.57
CA ALA A 21 0.36 -4.48 12.14
C ALA A 21 -0.11 -4.57 10.70
N ILE A 22 -1.12 -3.75 10.39
CA ILE A 22 -1.53 -3.48 9.01
C ILE A 22 -0.96 -2.12 8.63
N ILE A 23 -0.27 -2.01 7.50
CA ILE A 23 0.15 -0.72 6.96
C ILE A 23 -0.64 -0.45 5.69
N ALA A 24 -1.42 0.62 5.67
CA ALA A 24 -2.32 0.96 4.58
C ALA A 24 -1.76 2.14 3.77
N PHE A 25 -1.51 1.95 2.48
CA PHE A 25 -0.97 2.98 1.58
C PHE A 25 -1.93 3.40 0.48
N ASN A 26 -1.77 4.63 -0.03
CA ASN A 26 -2.31 5.02 -1.33
C ASN A 26 -1.63 4.25 -2.47
N HIS A 27 -2.31 4.11 -3.62
CA HIS A 27 -1.73 3.42 -4.78
C HIS A 27 -1.85 4.24 -6.07
N ILE A 28 -0.72 4.80 -6.52
CA ILE A 28 -0.60 5.75 -7.64
C ILE A 28 0.32 5.27 -8.77
N ALA A 29 1.15 4.24 -8.52
CA ALA A 29 2.13 3.72 -9.48
C ALA A 29 2.51 2.26 -9.22
N TYR A 30 3.09 1.59 -10.21
CA TYR A 30 3.58 0.21 -10.07
C TYR A 30 4.77 0.10 -9.10
N LEU A 31 5.43 1.21 -8.76
CA LEU A 31 6.57 1.23 -7.85
C LEU A 31 6.16 1.24 -6.36
N ASP A 32 4.90 1.52 -6.05
CA ASP A 32 4.44 1.68 -4.65
C ASP A 32 4.65 0.43 -3.78
N PRO A 33 4.37 -0.81 -4.25
CA PRO A 33 4.63 -2.02 -3.47
C PRO A 33 6.11 -2.20 -3.11
N PHE A 34 7.02 -1.77 -3.99
CA PHE A 34 8.46 -1.84 -3.71
C PHE A 34 8.89 -0.81 -2.67
N LEU A 35 8.37 0.42 -2.76
CA LEU A 35 8.73 1.49 -1.82
C LEU A 35 8.21 1.20 -0.42
N SER A 36 6.95 0.74 -0.32
CA SER A 36 6.35 0.27 0.94
C SER A 36 7.07 -0.95 1.50
N ALA A 37 7.46 -1.91 0.65
CA ALA A 37 8.22 -3.07 1.11
C ALA A 37 9.58 -2.67 1.70
N LEU A 38 10.26 -1.72 1.07
CA LEU A 38 11.54 -1.21 1.54
C LEU A 38 11.41 -0.45 2.87
N ALA A 39 10.31 0.26 3.12
CA ALA A 39 10.05 0.90 4.42
C ALA A 39 9.94 -0.15 5.55
N VAL A 40 9.24 -1.26 5.28
CA VAL A 40 9.11 -2.37 6.24
C VAL A 40 10.44 -3.10 6.45
N ASP A 41 11.22 -3.32 5.39
CA ASP A 41 12.55 -3.92 5.47
C ASP A 41 13.53 -3.09 6.30
N ARG A 42 13.48 -1.75 6.18
CA ARG A 42 14.33 -0.82 6.95
C ARG A 42 14.16 -0.92 8.46
N VAL A 43 13.03 -1.41 8.95
CA VAL A 43 12.79 -1.65 10.39
C VAL A 43 13.07 -3.10 10.79
N GLY A 44 13.70 -3.88 9.92
CA GLY A 44 14.06 -5.29 10.16
C GLY A 44 12.88 -6.24 10.05
N ARG A 45 11.83 -5.87 9.32
CA ARG A 45 10.59 -6.64 9.17
C ARG A 45 10.39 -7.05 7.72
N ARG A 46 9.54 -8.04 7.47
CA ARG A 46 9.19 -8.48 6.11
C ARG A 46 7.72 -8.24 5.84
N PRO A 47 7.36 -7.50 4.78
CA PRO A 47 5.97 -7.23 4.43
C PRO A 47 5.31 -8.45 3.79
N ARG A 48 4.03 -8.64 4.08
CA ARG A 48 3.11 -9.54 3.36
C ARG A 48 2.10 -8.67 2.63
N PHE A 49 1.92 -8.90 1.34
CA PHE A 49 0.93 -8.23 0.50
C PHE A 49 -0.14 -9.23 0.08
N LEU A 50 -1.32 -8.70 -0.18
CA LEU A 50 -2.41 -9.43 -0.81
C LEU A 50 -2.29 -9.29 -2.33
N GLY A 51 -1.63 -10.25 -2.96
CA GLY A 51 -1.34 -10.28 -4.39
C GLY A 51 -2.46 -10.94 -5.20
N LYS A 52 -2.79 -10.35 -6.35
CA LYS A 52 -3.71 -10.96 -7.33
C LYS A 52 -3.18 -12.31 -7.83
N SER A 53 -4.05 -13.30 -7.99
CA SER A 53 -3.69 -14.66 -8.45
C SER A 53 -2.96 -14.67 -9.79
N GLU A 54 -3.27 -13.73 -10.69
CA GLU A 54 -2.61 -13.59 -12.00
C GLU A 54 -1.10 -13.33 -11.87
N LEU A 55 -0.64 -12.74 -10.75
CA LEU A 55 0.79 -12.55 -10.48
C LEU A 55 1.50 -13.87 -10.13
N PHE A 56 0.76 -14.88 -9.69
CA PHE A 56 1.29 -16.19 -9.31
C PHE A 56 1.27 -17.20 -10.47
N GLU A 57 0.78 -16.81 -11.66
CA GLU A 57 0.77 -17.66 -12.85
C GLU A 57 2.15 -17.70 -13.54
N ASP A 58 2.91 -16.60 -13.55
CA ASP A 58 4.30 -16.60 -14.03
C ASP A 58 5.20 -17.28 -12.98
N LYS A 59 5.87 -18.38 -13.37
CA LYS A 59 6.70 -19.20 -12.47
C LYS A 59 7.80 -18.43 -11.75
N ARG A 60 8.43 -17.44 -12.40
CA ARG A 60 9.52 -16.64 -11.81
C ARG A 60 8.97 -15.65 -10.80
N ILE A 61 7.89 -14.96 -11.16
CA ILE A 61 7.21 -14.02 -10.26
C ILE A 61 6.64 -14.79 -9.07
N ALA A 62 5.98 -15.92 -9.31
CA ALA A 62 5.43 -16.79 -8.27
C ALA A 62 6.50 -17.30 -7.30
N TRP A 63 7.70 -17.67 -7.77
CA TRP A 63 8.79 -18.10 -6.89
C TRP A 63 9.21 -16.97 -5.94
N ILE A 64 9.35 -15.74 -6.44
CA ILE A 64 9.68 -14.56 -5.63
C ILE A 64 8.54 -14.27 -4.63
N LEU A 65 7.30 -14.25 -5.09
CA LEU A 65 6.13 -13.97 -4.25
C LEU A 65 5.94 -15.04 -3.16
N ARG A 66 6.10 -16.32 -3.48
CA ARG A 66 6.03 -17.41 -2.49
C ARG A 66 7.20 -17.35 -1.51
N GLY A 67 8.42 -17.06 -1.98
CA GLY A 67 9.59 -16.84 -1.11
C GLY A 67 9.42 -15.66 -0.15
N ALA A 68 8.71 -14.62 -0.59
CA ALA A 68 8.33 -13.48 0.24
C ALA A 68 7.04 -13.71 1.07
N LYS A 69 6.48 -14.94 1.05
CA LYS A 69 5.25 -15.35 1.74
C LYS A 69 4.03 -14.47 1.42
N GLN A 70 3.93 -14.01 0.18
CA GLN A 70 2.81 -13.16 -0.27
C GLN A 70 1.51 -13.96 -0.25
N ILE A 71 0.40 -13.28 0.11
CA ILE A 71 -0.91 -13.90 0.25
C ILE A 71 -1.65 -13.78 -1.08
N GLU A 72 -1.98 -14.93 -1.69
CA GLU A 72 -2.69 -14.97 -2.96
C GLU A 72 -4.18 -14.62 -2.79
N VAL A 73 -4.72 -13.81 -3.71
CA VAL A 73 -6.12 -13.40 -3.73
C VAL A 73 -6.77 -13.78 -5.06
N LYS A 74 -7.65 -14.79 -5.01
CA LYS A 74 -8.46 -15.24 -6.15
C LYS A 74 -9.79 -14.49 -6.20
N ARG A 75 -9.78 -13.27 -6.73
CA ARG A 75 -10.98 -12.40 -6.82
C ARG A 75 -12.06 -13.05 -7.68
N GLY A 76 -13.33 -12.92 -7.28
CA GLY A 76 -14.47 -13.45 -8.06
C GLY A 76 -14.65 -14.97 -7.97
N THR A 77 -13.88 -15.66 -7.13
CA THR A 77 -14.01 -17.10 -6.89
C THR A 77 -14.59 -17.38 -5.50
N ARG A 78 -15.03 -18.62 -5.28
CA ARG A 78 -15.46 -19.11 -3.94
C ARG A 78 -14.34 -19.03 -2.89
N GLU A 79 -13.08 -18.93 -3.30
CA GLU A 79 -11.90 -18.88 -2.44
C GLU A 79 -11.51 -17.44 -2.04
N ALA A 80 -12.20 -16.41 -2.55
CA ALA A 80 -11.92 -15.02 -2.19
C ALA A 80 -11.94 -14.73 -0.67
N PRO A 81 -12.82 -15.36 0.15
CA PRO A 81 -12.76 -15.24 1.61
C PRO A 81 -11.46 -15.79 2.24
N MET A 82 -10.87 -16.84 1.66
CA MET A 82 -9.66 -17.49 2.22
C MET A 82 -8.46 -16.54 2.27
N ALA A 83 -8.40 -15.56 1.36
CA ALA A 83 -7.35 -14.54 1.40
C ALA A 83 -7.40 -13.68 2.67
N LEU A 84 -8.61 -13.38 3.15
CA LEU A 84 -8.81 -12.62 4.38
C LEU A 84 -8.45 -13.46 5.61
N ASP A 85 -8.85 -14.72 5.63
CA ASP A 85 -8.52 -15.66 6.73
C ASP A 85 -7.00 -15.89 6.83
N ASN A 86 -6.34 -16.06 5.67
CA ASN A 86 -4.88 -16.17 5.61
C ASN A 86 -4.18 -14.90 6.09
N ALA A 87 -4.73 -13.73 5.78
CA ALA A 87 -4.22 -12.45 6.28
C ALA A 87 -4.41 -12.34 7.80
N VAL A 88 -5.58 -12.68 8.33
CA VAL A 88 -5.81 -12.70 9.78
C VAL A 88 -4.86 -13.68 10.47
N LYS A 89 -4.61 -14.86 9.89
CA LYS A 89 -3.65 -15.83 10.41
C LYS A 89 -2.22 -15.27 10.43
N ALA A 90 -1.77 -14.66 9.34
CA ALA A 90 -0.44 -14.04 9.30
C ALA A 90 -0.28 -12.93 10.35
N LEU A 91 -1.32 -12.12 10.59
CA LEU A 91 -1.33 -11.15 11.68
C LEU A 91 -1.28 -11.85 13.05
N LYS A 92 -2.01 -12.95 13.27
CA LYS A 92 -1.90 -13.73 14.52
C LYS A 92 -0.48 -14.29 14.73
N ASP A 93 0.21 -14.64 13.65
CA ASP A 93 1.61 -15.09 13.68
C ASP A 93 2.61 -13.92 13.84
N GLY A 94 2.12 -12.69 14.03
CA GLY A 94 2.92 -11.51 14.28
C GLY A 94 3.58 -10.94 13.03
N GLU A 95 3.04 -11.17 11.84
CA GLU A 95 3.55 -10.60 10.57
C GLU A 95 3.01 -9.17 10.32
N ILE A 96 3.67 -8.44 9.41
CA ILE A 96 3.18 -7.15 8.91
C ILE A 96 2.48 -7.36 7.58
N ILE A 97 1.25 -6.87 7.47
CA ILE A 97 0.51 -6.87 6.22
C ILE A 97 0.46 -5.46 5.62
N VAL A 98 0.90 -5.33 4.38
CA VAL A 98 0.77 -4.09 3.61
C VAL A 98 -0.44 -4.20 2.69
N VAL A 99 -1.31 -3.19 2.74
CA VAL A 99 -2.54 -3.13 1.96
C VAL A 99 -2.69 -1.81 1.23
N PHE A 100 -3.41 -1.84 0.11
CA PHE A 100 -3.84 -0.66 -0.62
C PHE A 100 -5.36 -0.62 -0.59
N PRO A 101 -6.01 0.28 0.19
CA PRO A 101 -7.46 0.27 0.39
C PRO A 101 -8.28 0.31 -0.90
N GLU A 102 -7.75 0.94 -1.95
CA GLU A 102 -8.36 1.05 -3.28
C GLU A 102 -8.36 -0.29 -4.05
N GLY A 103 -7.43 -1.19 -3.72
CA GLY A 103 -7.27 -2.52 -4.31
C GLY A 103 -6.72 -2.53 -5.74
N THR A 104 -6.34 -1.38 -6.28
CA THR A 104 -5.73 -1.15 -7.60
C THR A 104 -5.10 0.24 -7.64
N ILE A 105 -4.21 0.50 -8.61
CA ILE A 105 -3.67 1.84 -8.84
C ILE A 105 -4.83 2.77 -9.25
N THR A 106 -4.92 3.94 -8.63
CA THR A 106 -5.91 4.98 -8.93
C THR A 106 -5.93 5.34 -10.41
N ASN A 107 -7.14 5.59 -10.92
CA ASN A 107 -7.36 6.13 -12.26
C ASN A 107 -7.65 7.64 -12.22
N ASP A 108 -7.69 8.24 -11.02
CA ASP A 108 -7.92 9.66 -10.85
C ASP A 108 -6.77 10.47 -11.48
N PRO A 109 -7.05 11.42 -12.39
CA PRO A 109 -6.01 12.22 -13.04
C PRO A 109 -5.10 12.96 -12.05
N ASP A 110 -5.67 13.35 -10.91
CA ASP A 110 -5.01 14.13 -9.86
C ASP A 110 -4.40 13.24 -8.78
N LEU A 111 -4.46 11.91 -8.96
CA LEU A 111 -3.99 10.91 -8.02
C LEU A 111 -4.63 11.05 -6.64
N ASN A 112 -5.90 11.45 -6.62
CA ASN A 112 -6.69 11.31 -5.42
C ASN A 112 -7.01 9.83 -5.18
N MET A 113 -7.15 9.47 -3.91
CA MET A 113 -7.54 8.12 -3.52
C MET A 113 -8.99 7.86 -3.96
N MET A 114 -9.22 6.68 -4.51
CA MET A 114 -10.56 6.18 -4.79
C MET A 114 -11.27 5.71 -3.52
N GLN A 115 -12.57 5.44 -3.66
CA GLN A 115 -13.35 4.82 -2.59
C GLN A 115 -12.71 3.48 -2.16
N PRO A 116 -12.51 3.26 -0.85
CA PRO A 116 -11.90 2.05 -0.35
C PRO A 116 -12.80 0.84 -0.62
N LYS A 117 -12.16 -0.30 -0.92
CA LYS A 117 -12.82 -1.61 -0.86
C LYS A 117 -12.96 -2.04 0.60
N THR A 118 -13.89 -2.95 0.86
CA THR A 118 -14.18 -3.41 2.23
C THR A 118 -13.08 -4.29 2.84
N GLY A 119 -12.18 -4.86 2.02
CA GLY A 119 -11.18 -5.83 2.48
C GLY A 119 -10.26 -5.31 3.58
N THR A 120 -9.73 -4.08 3.44
CA THR A 120 -8.86 -3.46 4.44
C THR A 120 -9.57 -3.24 5.78
N ALA A 121 -10.80 -2.69 5.73
CA ALA A 121 -11.60 -2.45 6.92
C ALA A 121 -11.99 -3.75 7.63
N ARG A 122 -12.39 -4.77 6.86
CA ARG A 122 -12.68 -6.10 7.38
C ARG A 122 -11.46 -6.73 8.04
N LEU A 123 -10.29 -6.64 7.41
CA LEU A 123 -9.04 -7.16 7.97
C LEU A 123 -8.71 -6.47 9.30
N ALA A 124 -8.80 -5.15 9.34
CA ALA A 124 -8.56 -4.37 10.55
C ALA A 124 -9.50 -4.77 11.70
N LEU A 125 -10.80 -4.83 11.43
CA LEU A 125 -11.82 -5.18 12.44
C LEU A 125 -11.71 -6.64 12.91
N LEU A 126 -11.44 -7.60 12.01
CA LEU A 126 -11.32 -9.02 12.36
C LEU A 126 -10.05 -9.34 13.15
N SER A 127 -8.97 -8.60 12.90
CA SER A 127 -7.67 -8.86 13.53
C SER A 127 -7.47 -8.05 14.80
N ALA A 128 -8.17 -6.91 14.95
CA ALA A 128 -8.02 -5.98 16.06
C ALA A 128 -6.56 -5.54 16.30
N VAL A 129 -5.76 -5.49 15.23
CA VAL A 129 -4.36 -5.03 15.27
C VAL A 129 -4.28 -3.55 14.87
N PRO A 130 -3.19 -2.84 15.24
CA PRO A 130 -2.99 -1.47 14.81
C PRO A 130 -2.97 -1.33 13.28
N VAL A 131 -3.67 -0.32 12.77
CA VAL A 131 -3.58 0.09 11.36
C VAL A 131 -2.71 1.33 11.28
N ILE A 132 -1.68 1.32 10.45
CA ILE A 132 -0.73 2.42 10.32
C ILE A 132 -0.92 3.03 8.91
N PRO A 133 -1.34 4.29 8.79
CA PRO A 133 -1.47 4.94 7.50
C PRO A 133 -0.07 5.23 6.95
N GLY A 134 0.13 4.98 5.66
CA GLY A 134 1.35 5.32 4.95
C GLY A 134 1.01 6.05 3.68
N ALA A 135 1.84 7.00 3.27
CA ALA A 135 1.72 7.71 2.02
C ALA A 135 2.97 7.54 1.17
N VAL A 136 2.77 7.37 -0.13
CA VAL A 136 3.82 7.39 -1.14
C VAL A 136 3.57 8.50 -2.16
N TRP A 137 4.64 9.15 -2.59
CA TRP A 137 4.62 10.18 -3.63
C TRP A 137 5.93 10.21 -4.41
N GLY A 138 5.89 10.66 -5.66
CA GLY A 138 7.01 10.66 -6.61
C GLY A 138 7.11 9.39 -7.44
N THR A 139 6.49 8.28 -7.01
CA THR A 139 6.43 7.02 -7.76
C THR A 139 5.63 7.14 -9.06
N GLN A 140 4.62 8.02 -9.10
CA GLN A 140 3.85 8.39 -10.29
C GLN A 140 4.71 9.04 -11.38
N ASN A 141 5.83 9.62 -10.98
CA ASN A 141 6.83 10.01 -11.94
C ASN A 141 7.38 8.68 -12.46
N VAL A 142 8.12 7.87 -11.69
CA VAL A 142 8.91 6.67 -12.15
C VAL A 142 8.18 5.51 -12.86
N TRP A 143 7.00 5.08 -12.43
CA TRP A 143 6.35 3.92 -13.06
C TRP A 143 4.82 4.03 -13.01
N PRO A 144 4.24 5.02 -13.71
CA PRO A 144 2.81 5.26 -13.69
C PRO A 144 2.05 4.14 -14.39
N LYS A 145 0.76 4.03 -14.08
CA LYS A 145 -0.15 3.05 -14.69
C LYS A 145 -0.29 3.22 -16.20
N ALA A 146 -0.30 4.46 -16.69
CA ALA A 146 -0.43 4.78 -18.11
C ALA A 146 0.89 4.55 -18.85
N HIS A 147 0.84 3.87 -19.99
CA HIS A 147 1.98 3.70 -20.87
C HIS A 147 2.45 5.07 -21.39
N ARG A 148 3.59 5.52 -20.89
CA ARG A 148 4.28 6.69 -21.41
C ARG A 148 5.73 6.32 -21.67
N LYS A 149 6.22 6.54 -22.90
CA LYS A 149 7.65 6.58 -23.21
C LYS A 149 8.30 7.58 -22.26
N HIS A 150 9.12 7.12 -21.32
CA HIS A 150 9.76 8.02 -20.37
C HIS A 150 11.27 8.08 -20.59
N TRP A 151 11.71 9.29 -20.92
CA TRP A 151 12.99 9.82 -20.45
C TRP A 151 12.77 10.32 -19.02
N TRP A 152 13.43 9.67 -18.06
CA TRP A 152 13.50 10.09 -16.66
C TRP A 152 14.74 10.96 -16.49
N PRO A 153 14.69 12.15 -15.89
CA PRO A 153 15.91 12.75 -15.41
C PRO A 153 16.54 11.81 -14.36
N PRO A 154 17.88 11.68 -14.29
CA PRO A 154 18.51 10.89 -13.26
C PRO A 154 18.12 11.40 -11.86
N ARG A 155 18.09 10.50 -10.86
CA ARG A 155 17.82 10.82 -9.44
C ARG A 155 16.39 11.32 -9.16
N GLN A 156 15.38 10.51 -9.45
CA GLN A 156 14.00 10.83 -9.06
C GLN A 156 13.85 10.79 -7.53
N ASP A 157 13.20 11.80 -6.97
CA ASP A 157 12.85 11.85 -5.55
C ASP A 157 11.60 10.99 -5.31
N LEU A 158 11.73 10.02 -4.42
CA LEU A 158 10.66 9.13 -3.97
C LEU A 158 10.43 9.38 -2.49
N LEU A 159 9.22 9.81 -2.16
CA LEU A 159 8.82 10.18 -0.81
C LEU A 159 7.94 9.07 -0.25
N LEU A 160 8.19 8.72 1.01
CA LEU A 160 7.32 7.87 1.80
C LEU A 160 7.21 8.44 3.21
N ARG A 161 6.00 8.53 3.73
CA ARG A 161 5.74 8.94 5.10
C ARG A 161 4.83 7.93 5.76
N ILE A 162 5.21 7.48 6.95
CA ILE A 162 4.39 6.64 7.82
C ILE A 162 3.78 7.54 8.88
N GLY A 163 2.47 7.42 9.10
CA GLY A 163 1.75 8.14 10.15
C GLY A 163 1.66 7.37 11.45
N GLU A 164 0.90 7.90 12.39
CA GLU A 164 0.70 7.30 13.71
C GLU A 164 -0.22 6.07 13.65
N PRO A 165 0.02 5.03 14.48
CA PRO A 165 -0.87 3.88 14.55
C PRO A 165 -2.29 4.26 14.99
N MET A 166 -3.27 3.79 14.23
CA MET A 166 -4.70 3.94 14.46
C MET A 166 -5.25 2.73 15.23
N SER A 167 -6.08 2.99 16.23
CA SER A 167 -6.88 1.94 16.88
C SER A 167 -8.24 1.85 16.20
N ILE A 168 -8.51 0.72 15.54
CA ILE A 168 -9.77 0.49 14.83
C ILE A 168 -10.73 -0.30 15.71
N THR A 169 -11.95 0.23 15.90
CA THR A 169 -13.04 -0.41 16.64
C THR A 169 -14.30 -0.49 15.79
N GLY A 170 -15.18 -1.44 16.11
CA GLY A 170 -16.46 -1.66 15.42
C GLY A 170 -16.79 -3.15 15.29
N ASP A 171 -17.94 -3.46 14.70
CA ASP A 171 -18.35 -4.83 14.43
C ASP A 171 -17.78 -5.31 13.08
N PRO A 172 -16.94 -6.37 13.05
CA PRO A 172 -16.41 -6.93 11.82
C PRO A 172 -17.46 -7.56 10.89
N HIS A 173 -18.72 -7.66 11.30
CA HIS A 173 -19.82 -8.24 10.53
C HIS A 173 -20.80 -7.22 9.94
N THR A 174 -20.64 -5.92 10.23
CA THR A 174 -21.53 -4.89 9.67
C THR A 174 -20.91 -4.12 8.51
N ARG A 175 -21.69 -3.94 7.45
CA ARG A 175 -21.28 -3.13 6.29
C ARG A 175 -21.05 -1.66 6.66
N GLN A 176 -21.79 -1.16 7.65
CA GLN A 176 -21.69 0.20 8.14
C GLN A 176 -20.30 0.46 8.75
N ASP A 177 -19.82 -0.43 9.62
CA ASP A 177 -18.49 -0.31 10.20
C ASP A 177 -17.39 -0.46 9.15
N TRP A 178 -17.55 -1.37 8.18
CA TRP A 178 -16.58 -1.49 7.09
C TRP A 178 -16.43 -0.19 6.28
N GLN A 179 -17.55 0.48 6.01
CA GLN A 179 -17.55 1.74 5.27
C GLN A 179 -16.94 2.88 6.10
N ARG A 180 -17.28 2.97 7.39
CA ARG A 180 -16.74 3.98 8.30
C ARG A 180 -15.23 3.83 8.45
N VAL A 181 -14.77 2.64 8.84
CA VAL A 181 -13.34 2.33 9.02
C VAL A 181 -12.57 2.53 7.71
N GLY A 182 -13.12 2.09 6.58
CA GLY A 182 -12.49 2.31 5.28
C GLY A 182 -12.26 3.79 4.99
N LYS A 183 -13.26 4.64 5.24
CA LYS A 183 -13.18 6.09 5.04
C LYS A 183 -12.18 6.74 6.00
N GLU A 184 -12.16 6.31 7.26
CA GLU A 184 -11.22 6.79 8.28
C GLU A 184 -9.77 6.53 7.87
N ILE A 185 -9.45 5.29 7.46
CA ILE A 185 -8.12 4.93 6.96
C ILE A 185 -7.73 5.75 5.73
N VAL A 186 -8.64 5.91 4.77
CA VAL A 186 -8.39 6.71 3.56
C VAL A 186 -8.20 8.19 3.89
N HIS A 187 -8.92 8.71 4.88
CA HIS A 187 -8.78 10.09 5.34
C HIS A 187 -7.36 10.35 5.87
N GLU A 188 -6.88 9.50 6.78
CA GLU A 188 -5.52 9.63 7.32
C GLU A 188 -4.43 9.52 6.25
N ILE A 189 -4.56 8.55 5.34
CA ILE A 189 -3.63 8.43 4.21
C ILE A 189 -3.68 9.68 3.33
N SER A 190 -4.88 10.23 3.06
CA SER A 190 -5.04 11.43 2.23
C SER A 190 -4.40 12.66 2.85
N THR A 191 -4.47 12.80 4.18
CA THR A 191 -3.77 13.85 4.93
C THR A 191 -2.26 13.73 4.77
N LEU A 192 -1.72 12.51 4.89
CA LEU A 192 -0.29 12.27 4.66
C LEU A 192 0.10 12.56 3.21
N VAL A 193 -0.69 12.11 2.22
CA VAL A 193 -0.43 12.41 0.79
C VAL A 193 -0.43 13.91 0.54
N ALA A 194 -1.39 14.65 1.11
CA ALA A 194 -1.48 16.11 0.96
C ALA A 194 -0.21 16.81 1.45
N SER A 195 0.42 16.29 2.51
CA SER A 195 1.68 16.82 3.02
C SER A 195 2.90 16.54 2.12
N LEU A 196 2.84 15.49 1.28
CA LEU A 196 3.93 15.12 0.36
C LEU A 196 3.84 15.83 -1.00
N ARG A 197 2.63 16.16 -1.46
CA ARG A 197 2.37 16.76 -2.78
C ARG A 197 3.20 18.03 -3.07
N PRO A 198 3.39 18.98 -2.13
CA PRO A 198 4.18 20.19 -2.38
C PRO A 198 5.69 19.93 -2.56
N ILE A 199 6.20 18.82 -2.04
CA ILE A 199 7.65 18.53 -2.00
C ILE A 199 8.17 18.07 -3.36
N VAL A 200 7.44 17.18 -4.04
CA VAL A 200 7.81 16.65 -5.36
C VAL A 200 6.69 16.94 -6.36
N PRO A 201 6.95 17.65 -7.46
CA PRO A 201 5.92 17.96 -8.44
C PRO A 201 5.46 16.72 -9.20
N ASP A 202 4.18 16.70 -9.56
CA ASP A 202 3.63 15.73 -10.51
C ASP A 202 4.02 16.10 -11.95
N ARG A 203 5.06 15.45 -12.48
CA ARG A 203 5.62 15.72 -13.81
C ARG A 203 4.74 15.17 -14.93
N ARG A 204 3.67 14.45 -14.61
CA ARG A 204 2.68 14.02 -15.62
C ARG A 204 1.92 15.23 -16.17
N ARG A 205 1.75 16.28 -15.35
CA ARG A 205 1.05 17.54 -15.69
C ARG A 205 1.90 18.53 -16.50
N SER A 206 3.19 18.65 -16.19
CA SER A 206 4.09 19.61 -16.85
C SER A 206 4.30 19.35 -18.35
N LYS A 207 3.92 18.18 -18.86
CA LYS A 207 3.99 17.81 -20.28
C LYS A 207 2.67 17.93 -21.05
N LYS A 208 1.57 18.39 -20.44
CA LYS A 208 0.30 18.66 -21.15
C LYS A 208 0.23 20.07 -21.77
N ALA A 209 1.21 20.93 -21.48
CA ALA A 209 1.26 22.32 -21.92
C ALA A 209 2.31 22.58 -23.03
N ALA A 210 2.78 21.52 -23.70
CA ALA A 210 3.75 21.59 -24.80
C ALA A 210 3.24 20.80 -26.00
#